data_AF-A0A8T5FAQ2-F1
#
_entry.id   AF-A0A8T5FAQ2-F1
#
_cell.length_a   1.000
_cell.length_b   1.000
_cell.length_c   1.000
_cell.angle_alpha   90.00
_cell.angle_beta   90.00
_cell.angle_gamma   90.00
#
_symmetry.space_group_name_H-M   'P 1'
#
loop_
_entity.id
_entity.type
_entity.pdbx_description
1 polymer ?
#
loop_
_entity_poly.entity_id
_entity_poly.type
_entity_poly.pdbx_seq_one_letter_code
_entity_poly.pdbx_strand_id
1 'polypeptide(L)' 'MIHFVTVKSLLFENSLIISLSKDWLNYFSKIPEFDVMINDKDRLCITSQEKVTQCKELN' A
#
# COMPACT_ATOMS: atom_id res chain seq x y z
N MET A 1 -0.88 -0.57 -19.14
CA MET A 1 -1.38 -1.33 -17.98
C MET A 1 -0.61 -0.86 -16.77
N ILE A 2 -1.20 -0.07 -15.87
CA ILE A 2 -0.48 0.44 -14.70
C ILE A 2 -0.36 -0.72 -13.71
N HIS A 3 0.85 -1.28 -13.58
CA HIS A 3 1.17 -2.23 -12.51
C HIS A 3 1.20 -1.44 -11.21
N PHE A 4 0.14 -1.50 -10.41
CA PHE A 4 0.15 -0.85 -9.10
C PHE A 4 1.11 -1.59 -8.18
N VAL A 5 2.10 -0.82 -7.76
CA VAL A 5 3.35 -1.35 -7.28
C VAL A 5 3.20 -1.84 -5.86
N THR A 6 3.67 -3.05 -5.65
CA THR A 6 3.53 -3.84 -4.44
C THR A 6 4.03 -3.07 -3.22
N VAL A 7 3.14 -2.74 -2.29
CA VAL A 7 3.55 -2.45 -0.91
C VAL A 7 4.09 -3.74 -0.33
N LYS A 8 5.36 -3.77 0.06
CA LYS A 8 5.96 -4.94 0.72
C LYS A 8 6.10 -4.64 2.20
N SER A 9 5.76 -5.62 3.02
CA SER A 9 5.94 -5.56 4.47
C SER A 9 6.89 -6.64 4.93
N LEU A 10 7.78 -6.31 5.87
CA LEU A 10 8.67 -7.24 6.55
C LEU A 10 8.62 -6.96 8.05
N LEU A 11 8.43 -8.00 8.85
CA LEU A 11 8.72 -7.96 10.28
C LEU A 11 10.21 -8.24 10.47
N PHE A 12 10.92 -7.29 11.07
CA PHE A 12 12.33 -7.42 11.41
C PHE A 12 12.51 -7.02 12.88
N GLU A 13 12.90 -7.99 13.71
CA GLU A 13 12.89 -7.87 15.17
C GLU A 13 11.50 -7.42 15.67
N ASN A 14 11.41 -6.27 16.34
CA ASN A 14 10.18 -5.67 16.83
C ASN A 14 9.70 -4.49 15.96
N SER A 15 10.23 -4.38 14.74
CA SER A 15 9.90 -3.31 13.82
C SER A 15 9.16 -3.84 12.60
N LEU A 16 8.13 -3.09 12.19
CA LEU A 16 7.46 -3.30 10.92
C LEU A 16 8.08 -2.40 9.86
N ILE A 17 8.68 -2.99 8.84
CA ILE A 17 9.25 -2.27 7.71
C ILE A 17 8.26 -2.33 6.55
N ILE A 18 7.84 -1.15 6.07
CA ILE A 18 7.01 -1.00 4.89
C ILE A 18 7.87 -0.42 3.76
N SER A 19 7.96 -1.13 2.66
CA SER A 19 8.69 -0.71 1.46
C SER A 19 7.72 -0.32 0.36
N LEU A 20 7.91 0.88 -0.19
CA LEU A 20 7.11 1.47 -1.26
C LEU A 20 8.00 1.71 -2.48
N SER A 21 7.43 1.53 -3.67
CA SER A 21 8.15 1.91 -4.87
C SER A 21 8.15 3.41 -5.09
N LYS A 22 9.13 3.86 -5.87
CA LYS A 22 9.20 5.24 -6.34
C LYS A 22 7.94 5.63 -7.13
N ASP A 23 7.40 4.72 -7.94
CA ASP A 23 6.21 5.00 -8.75
C ASP A 23 4.96 5.20 -7.90
N TRP A 24 4.83 4.48 -6.79
CA TRP A 24 3.74 4.68 -5.82
C TRP A 24 3.81 6.10 -5.24
N LEU A 25 4.99 6.51 -4.79
CA LEU A 25 5.21 7.85 -4.21
C LEU A 25 4.90 8.95 -5.23
N ASN A 26 5.34 8.79 -6.47
CA ASN A 26 5.06 9.74 -7.54
C ASN A 26 3.57 9.81 -7.88
N TYR A 27 2.88 8.67 -7.93
CA TYR A 27 1.46 8.61 -8.32
C TYR A 27 0.56 9.32 -7.32
N PHE A 28 0.76 9.08 -6.01
CA PHE A 28 -0.07 9.69 -4.98
C PHE A 28 0.43 11.05 -4.52
N SER A 29 1.73 11.36 -4.71
CA SER A 29 2.34 12.66 -4.39
C SER A 29 2.03 13.16 -2.97
N LYS A 30 1.84 12.24 -2.02
CA LYS A 30 1.54 12.52 -0.61
C LYS A 30 2.23 11.53 0.32
N ILE A 31 2.22 11.85 1.61
CA ILE A 31 2.66 10.91 2.66
C ILE A 31 1.72 9.69 2.61
N PRO A 32 2.26 8.45 2.55
CA PRO A 32 1.46 7.24 2.53
C PRO A 32 0.71 7.01 3.84
N GLU A 33 -0.56 6.64 3.76
CA GLU A 33 -1.40 6.29 4.91
C GLU A 33 -1.83 4.83 4.86
N PHE A 34 -1.65 4.11 5.96
CA PHE A 34 -1.99 2.68 6.06
C PHE A 34 -2.87 2.39 7.26
N ASP A 35 -3.89 1.56 7.05
CA ASP A 35 -4.59 0.88 8.12
C ASP A 35 -3.83 -0.39 8.49
N VAL A 36 -3.52 -0.53 9.79
CA VAL A 36 -2.81 -1.68 10.35
C VAL A 36 -3.73 -2.40 11.32
N MET A 37 -3.94 -3.69 11.11
CA MET A 37 -4.81 -4.50 11.97
C MET A 37 -4.28 -5.91 12.13
N ILE A 38 -4.60 -6.54 13.27
CA ILE A 38 -4.47 -7.98 13.46
C ILE A 38 -5.85 -8.57 13.20
N ASN A 39 -5.96 -9.46 12.21
CA ASN A 39 -7.23 -10.09 11.90
C ASN A 39 -7.58 -11.23 12.87
N ASP A 40 -8.74 -11.84 12.66
CA ASP A 40 -9.28 -12.98 13.42
C ASP A 40 -8.40 -14.25 13.37
N LYS A 41 -7.36 -14.26 12.54
CA LYS A 41 -6.39 -15.37 12.38
C LYS A 41 -5.00 -15.00 12.90
N ASP A 42 -4.90 -13.97 13.74
CA ASP A 42 -3.65 -13.44 14.30
C ASP A 42 -2.63 -13.01 13.24
N ARG A 43 -3.10 -12.60 12.05
CA ARG A 43 -2.23 -12.10 10.98
C ARG A 43 -2.23 -10.59 10.96
N LEU A 44 -1.03 -10.01 10.90
CA LEU A 44 -0.84 -8.60 10.62
C LEU A 44 -1.25 -8.30 9.17
N CYS A 45 -2.23 -7.44 9.01
CA CYS A 45 -2.72 -6.94 7.73
C CYS A 45 -2.44 -5.45 7.63
N ILE A 46 -1.94 -5.02 6.47
CA ILE A 46 -1.61 -3.62 6.17
C ILE A 46 -2.31 -3.27 4.86
N THR A 47 -3.16 -2.26 4.92
CA THR A 47 -3.95 -1.81 3.77
C THR A 47 -3.66 -0.35 3.50
N SER A 48 -3.30 -0.01 2.26
CA SER A 48 -3.14 1.38 1.81
C SER A 48 -4.51 2.05 1.76
N GLN A 49 -4.64 3.25 2.32
CA GLN A 49 -5.88 4.03 2.23
C GLN A 49 -6.04 4.68 0.85
N GLU A 50 -4.95 4.76 0.08
CA GLU A 50 -4.92 5.26 -1.27
C GLU A 50 -5.64 4.32 -2.24
N LYS A 51 -6.59 4.88 -2.98
CA LYS A 51 -7.36 4.15 -3.97
C LYS A 51 -6.92 4.58 -5.35
N VAL A 52 -6.68 3.59 -6.20
CA VAL A 52 -6.55 3.83 -7.63
C VAL A 52 -7.95 3.93 -8.20
N THR A 53 -8.34 5.13 -8.59
CA THR A 53 -9.52 5.30 -9.43
C THR A 53 -9.06 5.09 -10.87
N GLN A 54 -9.34 3.93 -11.46
CA GLN A 54 -9.29 3.81 -12.92
C GLN A 54 -10.40 4.69 -13.48
N CYS A 55 -10.09 5.92 -13.90
CA CYS A 55 -10.95 6.63 -14.82
C CYS A 55 -11.07 5.78 -16.08
N LYS A 56 -12.23 5.16 -16.30
CA LYS A 56 -12.60 4.73 -17.65
C LYS A 56 -12.75 6.01 -18.44
N GLU A 57 -11.84 6.27 -19.38
CA GLU A 57 -12.11 7.23 -20.43
C GLU A 57 -13.41 6.80 -21.12
N LEU A 58 -14.42 7.68 -21.07
CA LEU A 58 -15.62 7.55 -21.88
C LEU A 58 -15.18 7.75 -23.33
N ASN A 59 -15.14 6.65 -24.09
CA ASN A 59 -15.05 6.67 -25.55
C ASN A 59 -16.27 7.39 -26.15
#